data_AF-A0A8H7JA20-F1
#
_entry.id   AF-A0A8H7JA20-F1
#
_cell.length_a   1.000
_cell.length_b   1.000
_cell.length_c   1.000
_cell.angle_alpha   90.00
_cell.angle_beta   90.00
_cell.angle_gamma   90.00
#
_symmetry.space_group_name_H-M   'P 1'
#
loop_
_entity.id
_entity.type
_entity.pdbx_description
1 polymer ?
#
loop_
_entity_poly.entity_id
_entity_poly.type
_entity_poly.pdbx_seq_one_letter_code
_entity_poly.pdbx_strand_id
1 'polypeptide(L)'
;MSFDDYVIEEGYWRNSFDSNLYMTQHGQSFKYFHQHIHQRRSIGSKGSFHRYAELPAELQLRIMQFCDAPTLFQLMLTTHNIRIEATKLFFSDPATWYRLQADFLLQHPSAGESLYEPCFLASVKQLEIYSPHLNSRAWKPDLEGKTFQSSQERSEYVNKHIKASIQAFWCTVQRLCPQVRRIMFTKDGTSFPDKNVMIDCFQRMAQLCPQGLDVFFYTTEPAEEAVGRRRKRMLWRLRTSDEDTAMEITPKLEKHSKAPGVIVVPPQKPHRGRVGEFIKAQTIWEKYYSQSFAAEFYRAAAVEQHYFQGRHEPFGCSVANCDAWFDQPEQYTTHLLATRHGKGETPPGQAGAFVTANTKLELMLEQETQESHKAFWNWWGWTDAPSEQRTMAEMEVMHQLEHDVLYAQDKPVSEHVLLQSIYEVEMSNSL
;
A
#
# COMPACT_ATOMS: atom_id res chain seq x y z
N MET A 1 6.57 -23.64 5.32
CA MET A 1 6.34 -22.36 4.64
C MET A 1 5.38 -22.60 3.49
N SER A 2 4.22 -21.94 3.49
CA SER A 2 3.34 -21.95 2.33
C SER A 2 4.07 -21.26 1.19
N PHE A 3 4.09 -21.87 0.01
CA PHE A 3 4.58 -21.22 -1.19
C PHE A 3 3.54 -20.19 -1.62
N ASP A 4 3.88 -18.90 -1.47
CA ASP A 4 2.95 -17.81 -1.70
C ASP A 4 2.58 -17.64 -3.18
N ASP A 5 1.38 -17.11 -3.41
CA ASP A 5 0.93 -16.74 -4.75
C ASP A 5 1.50 -15.37 -5.14
N TYR A 6 1.85 -15.20 -6.41
CA TYR A 6 2.42 -13.96 -6.94
C TYR A 6 1.53 -13.35 -8.01
N VAL A 7 1.51 -12.02 -8.05
CA VAL A 7 0.84 -11.27 -9.10
C VAL A 7 1.85 -10.44 -9.87
N ILE A 8 2.05 -10.81 -11.11
CA ILE A 8 2.89 -10.07 -12.04
C ILE A 8 2.01 -9.54 -13.14
N GLU A 9 2.03 -8.23 -13.34
CA GLU A 9 1.36 -7.60 -14.46
C GLU A 9 1.84 -8.23 -15.77
N GLU A 10 0.90 -8.50 -16.66
CA GLU A 10 1.20 -9.06 -17.97
C GLU A 10 2.07 -8.08 -18.78
N GLY A 11 3.16 -8.58 -19.33
CA GLY A 11 4.18 -7.78 -20.00
C GLY A 11 5.13 -7.05 -19.05
N TYR A 12 5.14 -7.36 -17.75
CA TYR A 12 6.04 -6.69 -16.79
C TYR A 12 7.50 -6.77 -17.21
N TRP A 13 7.91 -7.89 -17.80
CA TRP A 13 9.26 -8.08 -18.33
C TRP A 13 9.64 -7.05 -19.40
N ARG A 14 8.71 -6.29 -19.99
CA ARG A 14 9.04 -5.22 -20.96
C ARG A 14 9.37 -3.88 -20.31
N ASN A 15 9.13 -3.75 -19.01
CA ASN A 15 9.35 -2.50 -18.30
C ASN A 15 10.84 -2.23 -18.13
N SER A 16 11.27 -0.99 -18.40
CA SER A 16 12.62 -0.56 -18.06
C SER A 16 12.84 -0.64 -16.56
N PHE A 17 14.05 -1.01 -16.15
CA PHE A 17 14.47 -0.96 -14.75
C PHE A 17 14.26 0.44 -14.16
N ASP A 18 13.50 0.53 -13.06
CA ASP A 18 13.34 1.75 -12.26
C ASP A 18 13.78 1.46 -10.82
N SER A 19 14.99 1.90 -10.46
CA SER A 19 15.57 1.73 -9.12
C SER A 19 14.80 2.48 -8.01
N ASN A 20 13.79 3.26 -8.39
CA ASN A 20 12.94 4.01 -7.47
C ASN A 20 11.55 3.36 -7.31
N LEU A 21 11.26 2.27 -8.01
CA LEU A 21 9.99 1.56 -7.82
C LEU A 21 9.99 0.78 -6.50
N TYR A 22 8.81 0.70 -5.88
CA TYR A 22 8.55 -0.15 -4.74
C TYR A 22 7.54 -1.21 -5.15
N MET A 23 7.67 -2.39 -4.57
CA MET A 23 6.76 -3.49 -4.79
C MET A 23 6.33 -4.14 -3.49
N THR A 24 5.10 -4.63 -3.46
CA THR A 24 4.70 -5.56 -2.40
C THR A 24 5.39 -6.90 -2.62
N GLN A 25 5.40 -7.76 -1.60
CA GLN A 25 5.93 -9.13 -1.72
C GLN A 25 5.24 -9.96 -2.81
N HIS A 26 4.06 -9.54 -3.27
CA HIS A 26 3.31 -10.20 -4.34
C HIS A 26 3.46 -9.53 -5.71
N GLY A 27 4.38 -8.56 -5.86
CA GLY A 27 4.71 -7.95 -7.15
C GLY A 27 3.85 -6.73 -7.54
N GLN A 28 3.02 -6.18 -6.64
CA GLN A 28 2.27 -4.96 -6.95
C GLN A 28 3.17 -3.75 -6.86
N SER A 29 3.31 -3.03 -7.96
CA SER A 29 4.07 -1.80 -7.98
C SER A 29 3.34 -0.64 -7.29
N PHE A 30 4.11 0.21 -6.61
CA PHE A 30 3.63 1.48 -6.07
C PHE A 30 4.78 2.49 -5.97
N LYS A 31 4.44 3.75 -5.72
CA LYS A 31 5.38 4.86 -5.55
C LYS A 31 5.10 5.58 -4.23
N TYR A 32 6.13 6.12 -3.60
CA TYR A 32 5.90 7.10 -2.53
C TYR A 32 5.55 8.46 -3.13
N PHE A 33 4.78 9.26 -2.39
CA PHE A 33 4.32 10.57 -2.84
C PHE A 33 5.44 11.43 -3.45
N HIS A 34 6.59 11.55 -2.76
CA HIS A 34 7.71 12.37 -3.23
C HIS A 34 8.25 11.95 -4.61
N GLN A 35 8.13 10.69 -5.00
CA GLN A 35 8.54 10.19 -6.31
C GLN A 35 7.49 10.46 -7.38
N HIS A 36 6.21 10.39 -6.98
CA HIS A 36 5.09 10.70 -7.86
C HIS A 36 5.08 12.16 -8.30
N ILE A 37 5.50 13.07 -7.42
CA ILE A 37 5.60 14.52 -7.69
C ILE A 37 6.99 14.96 -8.16
N HIS A 38 7.97 14.05 -8.25
CA HIS A 38 9.32 14.42 -8.66
C HIS A 38 9.35 14.71 -10.17
N GLN A 39 9.63 15.95 -10.54
CA GLN A 39 9.88 16.29 -11.94
C GLN A 39 11.17 15.62 -12.39
N ARG A 40 11.10 14.78 -13.43
CA ARG A 40 12.30 14.41 -14.18
C ARG A 40 12.93 15.73 -14.63
N ARG A 41 14.22 15.93 -14.33
CA ARG A 41 14.96 17.16 -14.65
C ARG A 41 14.66 17.55 -16.10
N SER A 42 13.76 18.50 -16.28
CA SER A 42 13.50 19.07 -17.59
C SER A 42 14.72 19.91 -17.93
N ILE A 43 15.27 19.71 -19.11
CA ILE A 43 16.41 20.49 -19.60
C ILE A 43 15.95 21.95 -19.61
N GLY A 44 16.47 22.70 -18.64
CA GLY A 44 15.84 23.93 -18.16
C GLY A 44 15.59 24.95 -19.26
N SER A 45 14.32 25.13 -19.63
CA SER A 45 13.91 26.32 -20.37
C SER A 45 13.82 27.47 -19.37
N LYS A 46 14.66 28.50 -19.50
CA LYS A 46 14.60 29.74 -18.71
C LYS A 46 13.44 30.64 -19.17
N GLY A 47 12.26 30.06 -19.37
CA GLY A 47 11.05 30.79 -19.71
C GLY A 47 10.48 31.46 -18.47
N SER A 48 10.13 32.74 -18.55
CA SER A 48 9.47 33.42 -17.44
C SER A 48 7.97 33.12 -17.45
N PHE A 49 7.42 32.74 -16.29
CA PHE A 49 6.02 32.31 -16.11
C PHE A 49 5.00 33.47 -16.14
N HIS A 50 5.45 34.73 -16.23
CA HIS A 50 4.59 35.93 -16.21
C HIS A 50 3.45 35.90 -17.25
N ARG A 51 3.73 35.41 -18.47
CA ARG A 51 2.73 35.37 -19.55
C ARG A 51 1.52 34.49 -19.23
N TYR A 52 1.70 33.48 -18.38
CA TYR A 52 0.60 32.62 -17.96
C TYR A 52 -0.44 33.39 -17.14
N ALA A 53 0.02 34.28 -16.25
CA ALA A 53 -0.87 35.07 -15.39
C ALA A 53 -1.66 36.13 -16.17
N GLU A 54 -1.20 36.51 -17.37
CA GLU A 54 -1.88 37.45 -18.27
C GLU A 54 -3.00 36.80 -19.11
N LEU A 55 -3.07 35.45 -19.12
CA LEU A 55 -4.11 34.74 -19.87
C LEU A 55 -5.47 34.85 -19.16
N PRO A 56 -6.58 34.86 -19.90
CA PRO A 56 -7.92 34.63 -19.35
C PRO A 56 -7.98 33.35 -18.50
N ALA A 57 -8.82 33.36 -17.45
CA ALA A 57 -8.92 32.27 -16.49
C ALA A 57 -9.28 30.91 -17.15
N GLU A 58 -10.06 30.95 -18.22
CA GLU A 58 -10.46 29.79 -19.00
C GLU A 58 -9.26 29.16 -19.72
N LEU A 59 -8.39 29.99 -20.29
CA LEU A 59 -7.16 29.51 -20.96
C LEU A 59 -6.14 29.01 -19.93
N GLN A 60 -6.03 29.67 -18.78
CA GLN A 60 -5.22 29.20 -17.66
C GLN A 60 -5.68 27.79 -17.24
N LEU A 61 -6.97 27.62 -16.94
CA LEU A 61 -7.53 26.33 -16.54
C LEU A 61 -7.35 25.27 -17.63
N ARG A 62 -7.56 25.63 -18.91
CA ARG A 62 -7.36 24.72 -20.03
C ARG A 62 -5.92 24.24 -20.12
N ILE A 63 -4.94 25.11 -19.89
CA ILE A 63 -3.52 24.73 -19.84
C ILE A 63 -3.25 23.80 -18.65
N MET A 64 -3.76 24.12 -17.46
CA MET A 64 -3.57 23.26 -16.27
C MET A 64 -4.11 21.84 -16.48
N GLN A 65 -5.21 21.67 -17.23
CA GLN A 65 -5.77 20.34 -17.53
C GLN A 65 -4.80 19.43 -18.32
N PHE A 66 -3.79 19.99 -18.97
CA PHE A 66 -2.76 19.24 -19.68
C PHE A 66 -1.47 19.07 -18.87
N CYS A 67 -1.39 19.64 -17.67
CA CYS A 67 -0.23 19.49 -16.80
C CYS A 67 -0.19 18.08 -16.18
N ASP A 68 1.01 17.53 -16.05
CA ASP A 68 1.23 16.30 -15.31
C ASP A 68 1.16 16.52 -13.79
N ALA A 69 1.10 15.43 -13.03
CA ALA A 69 1.02 15.48 -11.56
C ALA A 69 2.18 16.28 -10.92
N PRO A 70 3.46 16.12 -11.32
CA PRO A 70 4.55 16.96 -10.83
C PRO A 70 4.33 18.47 -11.08
N THR A 71 3.91 18.86 -12.28
CA THR A 71 3.64 20.28 -12.61
C THR A 71 2.45 20.82 -11.81
N LEU A 72 1.36 20.05 -11.72
CA LEU A 72 0.21 20.43 -10.90
C LEU A 72 0.60 20.61 -9.42
N PHE A 73 1.42 19.71 -8.87
CA PHE A 73 1.93 19.85 -7.51
C PHE A 73 2.76 21.13 -7.32
N GLN A 74 3.64 21.49 -8.27
CA GLN A 74 4.36 22.75 -8.22
C GLN A 74 3.42 23.96 -8.28
N LEU A 75 2.39 23.91 -9.14
CA LEU A 75 1.37 24.97 -9.24
C LEU A 75 0.60 25.13 -7.93
N MET A 76 0.34 24.05 -7.17
CA MET A 76 -0.26 24.12 -5.84
C MET A 76 0.56 24.98 -4.85
N LEU A 77 1.86 25.12 -5.05
CA LEU A 77 2.76 25.90 -4.20
C LEU A 77 2.86 27.37 -4.59
N THR A 78 2.12 27.82 -5.61
CA THR A 78 2.18 29.21 -6.12
C THR A 78 1.13 30.12 -5.46
N THR A 79 0.31 30.82 -6.25
CA THR A 79 -0.73 31.76 -5.78
C THR A 79 -1.98 31.03 -5.31
N HIS A 80 -2.83 31.70 -4.52
CA HIS A 80 -4.06 31.11 -3.96
C HIS A 80 -5.01 30.57 -5.04
N ASN A 81 -5.27 31.35 -6.10
CA ASN A 81 -6.20 30.94 -7.17
C ASN A 81 -5.68 29.75 -7.96
N ILE A 82 -4.38 29.77 -8.32
CA ILE A 82 -3.74 28.66 -9.01
C ILE A 82 -3.75 27.42 -8.11
N ARG A 83 -3.48 27.58 -6.81
CA ARG A 83 -3.48 26.49 -5.84
C ARG A 83 -4.82 25.77 -5.76
N ILE A 84 -5.93 26.50 -5.75
CA ILE A 84 -7.27 25.90 -5.68
C ILE A 84 -7.52 25.03 -6.92
N GLU A 85 -7.29 25.57 -8.11
CA GLU A 85 -7.56 24.84 -9.36
C GLU A 85 -6.57 23.68 -9.58
N ALA A 86 -5.28 23.88 -9.30
CA ALA A 86 -4.28 22.84 -9.39
C ALA A 86 -4.56 21.69 -8.39
N THR A 87 -4.97 22.00 -7.16
CA THR A 87 -5.38 20.99 -6.17
C THR A 87 -6.54 20.16 -6.70
N LYS A 88 -7.59 20.80 -7.25
CA LYS A 88 -8.73 20.09 -7.83
C LYS A 88 -8.28 19.13 -8.92
N LEU A 89 -7.44 19.58 -9.86
CA LEU A 89 -6.97 18.76 -10.97
C LEU A 89 -6.05 17.62 -10.50
N PHE A 90 -5.10 17.90 -9.60
CA PHE A 90 -4.14 16.92 -9.07
C PHE A 90 -4.85 15.71 -8.44
N PHE A 91 -5.84 15.96 -7.59
CA PHE A 91 -6.58 14.88 -6.92
C PHE A 91 -7.72 14.28 -7.76
N SER A 92 -8.02 14.84 -8.94
CA SER A 92 -9.07 14.31 -9.83
C SER A 92 -8.55 13.33 -10.87
N ASP A 93 -7.24 13.09 -10.97
CA ASP A 93 -6.67 12.15 -11.94
C ASP A 93 -7.22 10.73 -11.74
N PRO A 94 -8.07 10.20 -12.64
CA PRO A 94 -8.69 8.90 -12.49
C PRO A 94 -7.72 7.72 -12.60
N ALA A 95 -6.45 7.96 -12.96
CA ALA A 95 -5.41 6.94 -12.98
C ALA A 95 -4.67 6.83 -11.64
N THR A 96 -4.75 7.81 -10.74
CA THR A 96 -3.98 7.79 -9.49
C THR A 96 -4.81 7.33 -8.31
N TRP A 97 -4.34 6.31 -7.60
CA TRP A 97 -4.92 5.76 -6.37
C TRP A 97 -3.99 6.02 -5.19
N TYR A 98 -4.54 6.49 -4.08
CA TYR A 98 -3.77 6.75 -2.87
C TYR A 98 -3.92 5.60 -1.88
N ARG A 99 -2.81 4.96 -1.51
CA ARG A 99 -2.80 3.75 -0.68
C ARG A 99 -2.77 4.07 0.81
N LEU A 100 -3.72 3.52 1.55
CA LEU A 100 -3.72 3.46 3.00
C LEU A 100 -3.70 2.01 3.47
N GLN A 101 -3.02 1.73 4.58
CA GLN A 101 -3.11 0.43 5.23
C GLN A 101 -4.49 0.27 5.90
N ALA A 102 -5.13 -0.89 5.78
CA ALA A 102 -6.46 -1.09 6.36
C ALA A 102 -6.40 -1.18 7.89
N ASP A 103 -5.34 -1.77 8.44
CA ASP A 103 -5.14 -1.94 9.88
C ASP A 103 -5.18 -0.56 10.59
N PHE A 104 -4.57 0.44 9.94
CA PHE A 104 -4.69 1.84 10.33
C PHE A 104 -6.16 2.30 10.39
N LEU A 105 -6.98 2.04 9.37
CA LEU A 105 -8.39 2.48 9.36
C LEU A 105 -9.30 1.71 10.34
N LEU A 106 -8.96 0.44 10.60
CA LEU A 106 -9.73 -0.45 11.48
C LEU A 106 -9.59 -0.10 12.96
N GLN A 107 -8.46 0.49 13.37
CA GLN A 107 -8.21 0.91 14.75
C GLN A 107 -8.96 2.20 15.13
N HIS A 108 -9.77 2.75 14.22
CA HIS A 108 -10.51 4.01 14.38
C HIS A 108 -9.62 5.18 14.82
N PRO A 109 -8.50 5.43 14.11
CA PRO A 109 -7.46 6.33 14.53
C PRO A 109 -8.00 7.75 14.66
N SER A 110 -7.75 8.39 15.78
CA SER A 110 -7.86 9.84 15.90
C SER A 110 -6.93 10.53 14.89
N ALA A 111 -7.07 11.85 14.71
CA ALA A 111 -6.17 12.59 13.83
C ALA A 111 -4.68 12.45 14.27
N GLY A 112 -4.43 12.37 15.59
CA GLY A 112 -3.11 12.14 16.17
C GLY A 112 -2.55 10.74 15.90
N GLU A 113 -3.40 9.74 15.68
CA GLU A 113 -2.95 8.38 15.36
C GLU A 113 -2.62 8.19 13.88
N SER A 114 -2.96 9.17 13.00
CA SER A 114 -2.63 9.06 11.58
C SER A 114 -1.14 9.12 11.30
N LEU A 115 -0.64 8.13 10.56
CA LEU A 115 0.71 8.16 9.98
C LEU A 115 0.81 9.17 8.83
N TYR A 116 -0.33 9.52 8.22
CA TYR A 116 -0.42 10.32 7.00
C TYR A 116 -0.86 11.74 7.31
N GLU A 117 -0.55 12.67 6.39
CA GLU A 117 -0.92 14.07 6.57
C GLU A 117 -2.44 14.30 6.40
N PRO A 118 -3.19 14.74 7.44
CA PRO A 118 -4.64 14.85 7.36
C PRO A 118 -5.16 15.81 6.27
N CYS A 119 -4.50 16.95 6.03
CA CYS A 119 -4.93 17.86 4.97
C CYS A 119 -4.77 17.23 3.57
N PHE A 120 -3.79 16.33 3.41
CA PHE A 120 -3.63 15.57 2.19
C PHE A 120 -4.79 14.58 2.00
N LEU A 121 -5.09 13.77 3.02
CA LEU A 121 -6.19 12.79 2.98
C LEU A 121 -7.54 13.46 2.73
N ALA A 122 -7.77 14.65 3.27
CA ALA A 122 -9.00 15.41 3.05
C ALA A 122 -9.27 15.76 1.57
N SER A 123 -8.24 15.75 0.72
CA SER A 123 -8.33 16.06 -0.71
C SER A 123 -8.40 14.81 -1.60
N VAL A 124 -8.14 13.62 -1.04
CA VAL A 124 -8.10 12.36 -1.80
C VAL A 124 -9.48 11.99 -2.32
N LYS A 125 -9.60 11.75 -3.63
CA LYS A 125 -10.84 11.29 -4.29
C LYS A 125 -10.88 9.78 -4.58
N GLN A 126 -9.71 9.16 -4.71
CA GLN A 126 -9.52 7.74 -5.01
C GLN A 126 -8.59 7.11 -3.99
N LEU A 127 -9.10 6.12 -3.28
CA LEU A 127 -8.41 5.50 -2.17
C LEU A 127 -8.24 4.00 -2.42
N GLU A 128 -7.01 3.50 -2.33
CA GLU A 128 -6.73 2.08 -2.19
C GLU A 128 -6.58 1.76 -0.70
N ILE A 129 -7.35 0.80 -0.21
CA ILE A 129 -7.25 0.26 1.14
C ILE A 129 -6.57 -1.09 1.03
N TYR A 130 -5.31 -1.11 1.41
CA TYR A 130 -4.43 -2.25 1.33
C TYR A 130 -4.36 -2.94 2.69
N SER A 131 -4.63 -4.24 2.76
CA SER A 131 -4.18 -5.00 3.93
C SER A 131 -3.84 -6.44 3.57
N PRO A 132 -2.67 -6.92 4.00
CA PRO A 132 -2.32 -8.34 3.87
C PRO A 132 -3.20 -9.21 4.77
N HIS A 133 -3.81 -8.62 5.80
CA HIS A 133 -4.58 -9.29 6.85
C HIS A 133 -6.08 -9.03 6.77
N LEU A 134 -6.59 -8.39 5.71
CA LEU A 134 -8.01 -8.18 5.49
C LEU A 134 -8.70 -9.54 5.24
N ASN A 135 -8.98 -10.23 6.33
CA ASN A 135 -9.67 -11.50 6.39
C ASN A 135 -10.84 -11.34 7.37
N SER A 136 -11.71 -12.34 7.44
CA SER A 136 -12.87 -12.28 8.34
C SER A 136 -12.51 -12.12 9.82
N ARG A 137 -11.26 -12.39 10.24
CA ARG A 137 -10.82 -12.18 11.63
C ARG A 137 -10.68 -10.69 11.98
N ALA A 138 -10.27 -9.85 11.04
CA ALA A 138 -10.13 -8.40 11.27
C ALA A 138 -11.46 -7.73 11.68
N TRP A 139 -12.59 -8.37 11.36
CA TRP A 139 -13.94 -7.88 11.67
C TRP A 139 -14.62 -8.65 12.80
N LYS A 140 -14.05 -9.77 13.22
CA LYS A 140 -14.64 -10.62 14.25
C LYS A 140 -14.35 -10.03 15.63
N PRO A 141 -15.35 -10.04 16.53
CA PRO A 141 -15.09 -9.70 17.92
C PRO A 141 -14.08 -10.68 18.51
N ASP A 142 -13.33 -10.19 19.49
CA ASP A 142 -12.73 -11.10 20.45
C ASP A 142 -13.85 -11.86 21.18
N LEU A 143 -13.76 -13.19 21.15
CA LEU A 143 -14.71 -14.09 21.78
C LEU A 143 -14.17 -14.67 23.09
N GLU A 144 -12.93 -14.33 23.47
CA GLU A 144 -12.34 -14.82 24.69
C GLU A 144 -13.16 -14.40 25.91
N GLY A 145 -13.46 -15.36 26.78
CA GLY A 145 -14.33 -15.16 27.96
C GLY A 145 -15.82 -14.98 27.67
N LYS A 146 -16.29 -15.04 26.42
CA LYS A 146 -17.73 -15.00 26.08
C LYS A 146 -18.32 -16.41 25.99
N THR A 147 -19.29 -16.70 26.85
CA THR A 147 -20.11 -17.92 26.76
C THR A 147 -21.42 -17.62 26.01
N PHE A 148 -21.83 -18.54 25.14
CA PHE A 148 -23.07 -18.44 24.38
C PHE A 148 -23.92 -19.68 24.69
N GLN A 149 -25.22 -19.50 24.87
CA GLN A 149 -26.16 -20.58 25.16
C GLN A 149 -26.47 -21.41 23.89
N SER A 150 -26.29 -20.82 22.70
CA SER A 150 -26.53 -21.48 21.43
C SER A 150 -25.61 -21.00 20.31
N SER A 151 -25.53 -21.78 19.23
CA SER A 151 -24.84 -21.38 17.99
C SER A 151 -25.51 -20.17 17.31
N GLN A 152 -26.82 -20.03 17.45
CA GLN A 152 -27.58 -18.90 16.91
C GLN A 152 -27.24 -17.60 17.62
N GLU A 153 -27.24 -17.58 18.95
CA GLU A 153 -26.86 -16.42 19.76
C GLU A 153 -25.43 -15.95 19.42
N ARG A 154 -24.50 -16.92 19.29
CA ARG A 154 -23.13 -16.62 18.85
C ARG A 154 -23.10 -15.99 17.46
N SER A 155 -23.86 -16.53 16.51
CA SER A 155 -23.94 -16.01 15.14
C SER A 155 -24.51 -14.59 15.12
N GLU A 156 -25.58 -14.33 15.86
CA GLU A 156 -26.20 -13.01 15.99
C GLU A 156 -25.24 -11.99 16.61
N TYR A 157 -24.53 -12.37 17.68
CA TYR A 157 -23.51 -11.52 18.31
C TYR A 157 -22.38 -11.18 17.33
N VAL A 158 -21.82 -12.19 16.65
CA VAL A 158 -20.75 -12.00 15.66
C VAL A 158 -21.22 -11.11 14.51
N ASN A 159 -22.43 -11.33 13.99
CA ASN A 159 -22.99 -10.53 12.91
C ASN A 159 -23.23 -9.08 13.33
N LYS A 160 -23.75 -8.86 14.55
CA LYS A 160 -23.93 -7.51 15.12
C LYS A 160 -22.60 -6.78 15.24
N HIS A 161 -21.56 -7.46 15.75
CA HIS A 161 -20.23 -6.88 15.88
C HIS A 161 -19.61 -6.55 14.52
N ILE A 162 -19.61 -7.49 13.57
CA ILE A 162 -19.10 -7.27 12.20
C ILE A 162 -19.77 -6.04 11.58
N LYS A 163 -21.10 -5.93 11.70
CA LYS A 163 -21.84 -4.76 11.19
C LYS A 163 -21.37 -3.45 11.85
N ALA A 164 -21.21 -3.44 13.17
CA ALA A 164 -20.72 -2.28 13.91
C ALA A 164 -19.30 -1.88 13.50
N SER A 165 -18.38 -2.85 13.36
CA SER A 165 -17.00 -2.61 12.92
C SER A 165 -16.94 -2.06 11.49
N ILE A 166 -17.73 -2.61 10.57
CA ILE A 166 -17.82 -2.10 9.18
C ILE A 166 -18.35 -0.66 9.17
N GLN A 167 -19.39 -0.36 9.94
CA GLN A 167 -19.94 0.99 10.04
C GLN A 167 -18.92 1.97 10.63
N ALA A 168 -18.24 1.60 11.71
CA ALA A 168 -17.21 2.43 12.32
C ALA A 168 -16.01 2.66 11.38
N PHE A 169 -15.64 1.64 10.60
CA PHE A 169 -14.66 1.76 9.53
C PHE A 169 -15.11 2.78 8.47
N TRP A 170 -16.34 2.71 7.98
CA TRP A 170 -16.84 3.68 7.00
C TRP A 170 -16.90 5.11 7.56
N CYS A 171 -17.34 5.28 8.81
CA CYS A 171 -17.30 6.57 9.50
C CYS A 171 -15.87 7.12 9.57
N THR A 172 -14.88 6.25 9.84
CA THR A 172 -13.46 6.62 9.89
C THR A 172 -12.98 7.07 8.52
N VAL A 173 -13.29 6.33 7.45
CA VAL A 173 -12.94 6.70 6.08
C VAL A 173 -13.56 8.03 5.68
N GLN A 174 -14.85 8.26 5.95
CA GLN A 174 -15.52 9.52 5.61
C GLN A 174 -14.97 10.71 6.40
N ARG A 175 -14.57 10.50 7.67
CA ARG A 175 -13.95 11.54 8.48
C ARG A 175 -12.56 11.92 7.99
N LEU A 176 -11.72 10.93 7.65
CA LEU A 176 -10.34 11.16 7.22
C LEU A 176 -10.24 11.60 5.76
N CYS A 177 -11.13 11.07 4.90
CA CYS A 177 -11.14 11.29 3.45
C CYS A 177 -12.53 11.77 2.97
N PRO A 178 -13.03 12.94 3.43
CA PRO A 178 -14.38 13.43 3.10
C PRO A 178 -14.66 13.60 1.60
N GLN A 179 -13.63 13.78 0.78
CA GLN A 179 -13.76 13.91 -0.68
C GLN A 179 -13.68 12.59 -1.45
N VAL A 180 -13.50 11.46 -0.76
CA VAL A 180 -13.40 10.16 -1.43
C VAL A 180 -14.70 9.86 -2.16
N ARG A 181 -14.55 9.33 -3.38
CA ARG A 181 -15.66 8.89 -4.24
C ARG A 181 -15.47 7.46 -4.72
N ARG A 182 -14.23 6.99 -4.77
CA ARG A 182 -13.87 5.64 -5.23
C ARG A 182 -12.93 5.00 -4.24
N ILE A 183 -13.25 3.78 -3.82
CA ILE A 183 -12.48 3.01 -2.85
C ILE A 183 -12.20 1.63 -3.42
N MET A 184 -10.94 1.23 -3.43
CA MET A 184 -10.49 -0.08 -3.88
C MET A 184 -9.90 -0.85 -2.71
N PHE A 185 -10.48 -1.99 -2.38
CA PHE A 185 -9.89 -2.90 -1.41
C PHE A 185 -8.92 -3.83 -2.10
N THR A 186 -7.64 -3.73 -1.75
CA THR A 186 -6.61 -4.62 -2.27
C THR A 186 -6.22 -5.59 -1.17
N LYS A 187 -6.37 -6.87 -1.47
CA LYS A 187 -5.82 -7.94 -0.65
C LYS A 187 -4.64 -8.57 -1.36
N ASP A 188 -3.51 -8.52 -0.69
CA ASP A 188 -2.28 -9.15 -1.13
C ASP A 188 -2.16 -10.54 -0.49
N GLY A 189 -1.78 -11.54 -1.29
CA GLY A 189 -1.55 -12.91 -0.81
C GLY A 189 -2.64 -13.92 -1.06
N THR A 190 -2.45 -15.09 -0.45
CA THR A 190 -2.92 -16.41 -0.91
C THR A 190 -4.42 -16.53 -1.21
N SER A 191 -4.76 -17.55 -2.03
CA SER A 191 -6.14 -17.95 -2.34
C SER A 191 -6.99 -17.90 -1.09
N PHE A 192 -8.14 -17.25 -1.21
CA PHE A 192 -9.20 -17.34 -0.23
C PHE A 192 -9.41 -18.83 0.08
N PRO A 193 -9.13 -19.29 1.31
CA PRO A 193 -9.37 -20.68 1.67
C PRO A 193 -10.85 -21.03 1.52
N ASP A 194 -11.72 -20.01 1.55
CA ASP A 194 -13.09 -20.08 1.12
C ASP A 194 -13.46 -18.78 0.37
N LYS A 195 -13.66 -18.89 -0.95
CA LYS A 195 -14.13 -17.75 -1.77
C LYS A 195 -15.43 -17.17 -1.19
N ASN A 196 -16.30 -17.99 -0.61
CA ASN A 196 -17.60 -17.58 -0.10
C ASN A 196 -17.45 -16.65 1.12
N VAL A 197 -16.59 -16.98 2.09
CA VAL A 197 -16.41 -16.17 3.31
C VAL A 197 -15.89 -14.76 3.02
N MET A 198 -14.99 -14.61 2.04
CA MET A 198 -14.55 -13.27 1.62
C MET A 198 -15.66 -12.53 0.89
N ILE A 199 -16.35 -13.22 -0.03
CA ILE A 199 -17.47 -12.64 -0.77
C ILE A 199 -18.49 -12.10 0.23
N ASP A 200 -18.81 -12.84 1.30
CA ASP A 200 -19.72 -12.40 2.35
C ASP A 200 -19.24 -11.12 3.07
N CYS A 201 -17.95 -11.06 3.46
CA CYS A 201 -17.41 -9.87 4.14
C CYS A 201 -17.42 -8.65 3.24
N PHE A 202 -17.00 -8.79 1.98
CA PHE A 202 -16.97 -7.71 1.00
C PHE A 202 -18.37 -7.29 0.56
N GLN A 203 -19.30 -8.24 0.40
CA GLN A 203 -20.71 -7.94 0.19
C GLN A 203 -21.28 -7.14 1.36
N ARG A 204 -21.01 -7.52 2.62
CA ARG A 204 -21.45 -6.77 3.80
C ARG A 204 -20.83 -5.37 3.85
N MET A 205 -19.54 -5.24 3.56
CA MET A 205 -18.88 -3.94 3.47
C MET A 205 -19.54 -3.04 2.44
N ALA A 206 -19.84 -3.60 1.27
CA ALA A 206 -20.45 -2.87 0.18
C ALA A 206 -21.93 -2.54 0.45
N GLN A 207 -22.68 -3.43 1.11
CA GLN A 207 -24.05 -3.18 1.57
C GLN A 207 -24.14 -2.06 2.62
N LEU A 208 -23.13 -1.94 3.47
CA LEU A 208 -23.03 -0.90 4.50
C LEU A 208 -22.26 0.33 4.01
N CYS A 209 -21.88 0.38 2.73
CA CYS A 209 -21.12 1.48 2.17
C CYS A 209 -21.97 2.76 2.12
N PRO A 210 -21.42 3.91 2.54
CA PRO A 210 -22.10 5.19 2.39
C PRO A 210 -22.51 5.50 0.95
N GLN A 211 -23.66 6.16 0.80
CA GLN A 211 -24.19 6.52 -0.51
C GLN A 211 -23.22 7.42 -1.30
N GLY A 212 -23.07 7.14 -2.60
CA GLY A 212 -22.22 7.92 -3.50
C GLY A 212 -20.74 7.50 -3.52
N LEU A 213 -20.39 6.41 -2.84
CA LEU A 213 -19.07 5.78 -2.95
C LEU A 213 -19.12 4.59 -3.90
N ASP A 214 -18.23 4.59 -4.89
CA ASP A 214 -17.97 3.41 -5.71
C ASP A 214 -16.94 2.51 -5.01
N VAL A 215 -17.33 1.27 -4.74
CA VAL A 215 -16.45 0.27 -4.12
C VAL A 215 -15.97 -0.73 -5.15
N PHE A 216 -14.66 -0.94 -5.15
CA PHE A 216 -13.96 -1.90 -5.97
C PHE A 216 -13.23 -2.91 -5.07
N PHE A 217 -13.09 -4.13 -5.55
CA PHE A 217 -12.30 -5.18 -4.91
C PHE A 217 -11.24 -5.64 -5.88
N TYR A 218 -9.99 -5.53 -5.49
CA TYR A 218 -8.85 -5.94 -6.29
C TYR A 218 -8.32 -7.25 -5.76
N THR A 219 -8.73 -8.34 -6.42
CA THR A 219 -8.46 -9.72 -6.01
C THR A 219 -7.55 -10.41 -7.03
N THR A 220 -7.08 -11.60 -6.66
CA THR A 220 -6.23 -12.43 -7.51
C THR A 220 -7.00 -13.69 -7.90
N GLU A 221 -6.97 -14.03 -9.19
CA GLU A 221 -7.52 -15.28 -9.70
C GLU A 221 -6.39 -16.13 -10.29
N PRO A 222 -6.47 -17.47 -10.18
CA PRO A 222 -5.61 -18.36 -10.96
C PRO A 222 -5.75 -17.99 -12.43
N ALA A 223 -4.63 -17.83 -13.14
CA ALA A 223 -4.69 -17.68 -14.59
C ALA A 223 -5.12 -19.03 -15.20
N GLU A 224 -6.20 -19.04 -15.98
CA GLU A 224 -6.86 -20.26 -16.50
C GLU A 224 -5.92 -21.21 -17.25
N GLU A 225 -4.85 -20.68 -17.84
CA GLU A 225 -3.89 -21.40 -18.67
C GLU A 225 -2.47 -21.47 -18.07
N ALA A 226 -2.25 -20.90 -16.89
CA ALA A 226 -0.90 -20.83 -16.33
C ALA A 226 -0.48 -22.13 -15.65
N VAL A 227 0.53 -22.80 -16.20
CA VAL A 227 1.31 -23.79 -15.47
C VAL A 227 2.04 -23.07 -14.34
N GLY A 228 1.56 -23.22 -13.10
CA GLY A 228 2.20 -22.67 -11.90
C GLY A 228 1.26 -21.86 -11.00
N ARG A 229 1.86 -21.12 -10.06
CA ARG A 229 1.16 -20.32 -9.02
C ARG A 229 0.89 -18.87 -9.44
N ARG A 230 0.97 -18.58 -10.74
CA ARG A 230 0.78 -17.22 -11.24
C ARG A 230 -0.69 -16.85 -11.16
N ARG A 231 -0.95 -15.64 -10.66
CA ARG A 231 -2.29 -15.10 -10.58
C ARG A 231 -2.46 -13.85 -11.42
N LYS A 232 -3.64 -13.71 -12.01
CA LYS A 232 -4.09 -12.50 -12.67
C LYS A 232 -4.83 -11.64 -11.64
N ARG A 233 -4.50 -10.36 -11.61
CA ARG A 233 -5.25 -9.38 -10.83
C ARG A 233 -6.54 -9.02 -11.54
N MET A 234 -7.60 -8.96 -10.76
CA MET A 234 -8.96 -8.81 -11.22
C MET A 234 -9.61 -7.73 -10.39
N LEU A 235 -10.06 -6.68 -11.07
CA LEU A 235 -10.81 -5.61 -10.43
C LEU A 235 -12.29 -5.93 -10.54
N TRP A 236 -12.97 -5.98 -9.41
CA TRP A 236 -14.40 -6.20 -9.32
C TRP A 236 -15.07 -4.93 -8.85
N ARG A 237 -16.14 -4.52 -9.53
CA ARG A 237 -16.98 -3.40 -9.07
C ARG A 237 -18.27 -3.97 -8.51
N LEU A 238 -18.70 -3.46 -7.37
CA LEU A 238 -20.05 -3.74 -6.92
C LEU A 238 -21.04 -2.88 -7.71
N ARG A 239 -22.05 -3.50 -8.34
CA ARG A 239 -23.22 -2.78 -8.82
C ARG A 239 -24.44 -3.15 -7.99
N THR A 240 -25.15 -2.13 -7.54
CA THR A 240 -26.56 -2.21 -7.18
C THR A 240 -27.32 -2.14 -8.50
N SER A 241 -28.07 -3.18 -8.89
CA SER A 241 -28.93 -3.04 -10.07
C SER A 241 -30.09 -2.12 -9.69
N ASP A 242 -30.16 -0.96 -10.34
CA ASP A 242 -31.31 -0.06 -10.24
C ASP A 242 -32.51 -0.58 -11.06
N GLU A 243 -32.30 -1.65 -11.84
CA GLU A 243 -33.29 -2.21 -12.74
C GLU A 243 -33.96 -3.45 -12.11
N ASP A 244 -35.29 -3.37 -12.03
CA ASP A 244 -36.28 -4.41 -11.76
C ASP A 244 -36.64 -4.77 -10.30
N THR A 245 -37.77 -4.18 -9.89
CA THR A 245 -38.81 -4.78 -9.00
C THR A 245 -38.38 -5.12 -7.57
N ALA A 246 -38.30 -4.08 -6.72
CA ALA A 246 -38.76 -4.00 -5.33
C ALA A 246 -38.60 -5.17 -4.30
N MET A 247 -37.90 -6.28 -4.55
CA MET A 247 -37.81 -7.36 -3.56
C MET A 247 -36.42 -7.72 -3.05
N GLU A 248 -35.30 -7.47 -3.75
CA GLU A 248 -33.98 -7.62 -3.11
C GLU A 248 -32.87 -7.00 -3.97
N ILE A 249 -32.27 -5.90 -3.51
CA ILE A 249 -31.04 -5.36 -4.13
C ILE A 249 -29.90 -6.31 -3.75
N THR A 250 -29.68 -7.35 -4.56
CA THR A 250 -28.54 -8.24 -4.37
C THR A 250 -27.30 -7.62 -5.04
N PRO A 251 -26.25 -7.31 -4.27
CA PRO A 251 -25.05 -6.71 -4.83
C PRO A 251 -24.36 -7.69 -5.79
N LYS A 252 -24.23 -7.31 -7.08
CA LYS A 252 -23.55 -8.14 -8.08
C LYS A 252 -22.13 -7.63 -8.30
N LEU A 253 -21.16 -8.55 -8.25
CA LEU A 253 -19.78 -8.27 -8.59
C LEU A 253 -19.61 -8.36 -10.11
N GLU A 254 -19.20 -7.25 -10.72
CA GLU A 254 -18.88 -7.19 -12.15
C GLU A 254 -17.38 -7.04 -12.37
N LYS A 255 -16.84 -7.82 -13.31
CA LYS A 255 -15.45 -7.72 -13.73
C LYS A 255 -15.21 -6.37 -14.42
N HIS A 256 -14.28 -5.59 -13.88
CA HIS A 256 -13.83 -4.33 -14.46
C HIS A 256 -12.55 -4.57 -15.26
N SER A 257 -12.54 -4.18 -16.54
CA SER A 257 -11.47 -4.51 -17.48
C SER A 257 -10.19 -3.70 -17.29
N LYS A 258 -10.28 -2.51 -16.69
CA LYS A 258 -9.14 -1.62 -16.49
C LYS A 258 -8.47 -1.88 -15.15
N ALA A 259 -7.18 -2.24 -15.18
CA ALA A 259 -6.33 -2.28 -13.99
C ALA A 259 -6.29 -0.88 -13.32
N PRO A 260 -6.07 -0.80 -12.01
CA PRO A 260 -5.76 0.48 -11.38
C PRO A 260 -4.53 1.09 -12.06
N GLY A 261 -4.49 2.42 -12.14
CA GLY A 261 -3.31 3.10 -12.66
C GLY A 261 -2.20 3.17 -11.60
N VAL A 262 -1.60 4.34 -11.42
CA VAL A 262 -0.49 4.52 -10.48
C VAL A 262 -1.00 4.47 -9.05
N ILE A 263 -0.35 3.65 -8.23
CA ILE A 263 -0.60 3.60 -6.79
C ILE A 263 0.45 4.44 -6.07
N VAL A 264 -0.02 5.35 -5.22
CA VAL A 264 0.81 6.32 -4.51
C VAL A 264 0.58 6.20 -3.01
N VAL A 265 1.63 6.00 -2.24
CA VAL A 265 1.59 6.10 -0.77
C VAL A 265 1.56 7.59 -0.41
N PRO A 266 0.53 8.07 0.33
CA PRO A 266 0.42 9.47 0.76
C PRO A 266 1.65 9.97 1.53
N PRO A 267 1.89 11.29 1.57
CA PRO A 267 2.90 11.84 2.43
C PRO A 267 2.57 11.53 3.90
N GLN A 268 3.60 11.12 4.64
CA GLN A 268 3.51 10.94 6.08
C GLN A 268 3.57 12.29 6.80
N LYS A 269 3.02 12.35 8.00
CA LYS A 269 3.18 13.51 8.87
C LYS A 269 4.65 13.65 9.31
N PRO A 270 5.09 14.84 9.78
CA PRO A 270 6.44 15.00 10.31
C PRO A 270 6.73 14.05 11.47
N HIS A 271 7.88 13.36 11.42
CA HIS A 271 8.35 12.52 12.50
C HIS A 271 9.06 13.39 13.55
N ARG A 272 8.46 13.57 14.73
CA ARG A 272 9.03 14.34 15.85
C ARG A 272 9.16 13.49 17.12
N GLY A 273 10.20 13.78 17.90
CA GLY A 273 10.51 13.10 19.17
C GLY A 273 10.70 11.58 19.03
N ARG A 274 10.63 10.88 20.17
CA ARG A 274 10.89 9.43 20.27
C ARG A 274 9.87 8.58 19.53
N VAL A 275 8.60 8.97 19.60
CA VAL A 275 7.53 8.34 18.82
C VAL A 275 7.79 8.49 17.33
N GLY A 276 8.26 9.68 16.90
CA GLY A 276 8.65 9.93 15.51
C GLY A 276 9.86 9.11 15.07
N GLU A 277 10.86 8.93 15.93
CA GLU A 277 12.02 8.08 15.66
C GLU A 277 11.60 6.61 15.42
N PHE A 278 10.69 6.08 16.25
CA PHE A 278 10.12 4.75 16.05
C PHE A 278 9.40 4.63 14.70
N ILE A 279 8.47 5.54 14.38
CA ILE A 279 7.73 5.54 13.12
C ILE A 279 8.69 5.65 11.92
N LYS A 280 9.73 6.49 12.03
CA LYS A 280 10.76 6.64 11.01
C LYS A 280 11.48 5.31 10.76
N ALA A 281 11.90 4.62 11.82
CA ALA A 281 12.57 3.33 11.71
C ALA A 281 11.67 2.28 11.03
N GLN A 282 10.40 2.19 11.42
CA GLN A 282 9.40 1.31 10.77
C GLN A 282 9.23 1.63 9.29
N THR A 283 9.09 2.93 8.95
CA THR A 283 8.93 3.36 7.56
C THR A 283 10.14 3.02 6.70
N ILE A 284 11.36 3.18 7.23
CA ILE A 284 12.60 2.84 6.52
C ILE A 284 12.66 1.33 6.27
N TRP A 285 12.31 0.53 7.27
CA TRP A 285 12.23 -0.93 7.18
C TRP A 285 11.24 -1.39 6.11
N GLU A 286 10.02 -0.84 6.08
CA GLU A 286 9.02 -1.11 5.04
C GLU A 286 9.52 -0.73 3.63
N LYS A 287 10.17 0.43 3.50
CA LYS A 287 10.76 0.89 2.24
C LYS A 287 11.85 -0.06 1.74
N TYR A 288 12.75 -0.47 2.64
CA TYR A 288 13.81 -1.41 2.33
C TYR A 288 13.25 -2.71 1.77
N TYR A 289 12.29 -3.34 2.48
CA TYR A 289 11.69 -4.58 2.00
C TYR A 289 10.98 -4.41 0.67
N SER A 290 10.21 -3.33 0.52
CA SER A 290 9.47 -3.07 -0.71
C SER A 290 10.39 -2.84 -1.92
N GLN A 291 11.56 -2.23 -1.74
CA GLN A 291 12.56 -2.11 -2.81
C GLN A 291 13.34 -3.40 -3.03
N SER A 292 13.61 -4.17 -1.97
CA SER A 292 14.25 -5.48 -2.08
C SER A 292 13.39 -6.42 -2.93
N PHE A 293 12.07 -6.47 -2.67
CA PHE A 293 11.14 -7.17 -3.54
C PHE A 293 11.20 -6.63 -4.97
N ALA A 294 11.09 -5.31 -5.17
CA ALA A 294 11.16 -4.73 -6.51
C ALA A 294 12.43 -5.13 -7.28
N ALA A 295 13.59 -5.14 -6.61
CA ALA A 295 14.86 -5.55 -7.21
C ALA A 295 14.86 -7.03 -7.64
N GLU A 296 14.24 -7.92 -6.87
CA GLU A 296 14.07 -9.33 -7.25
C GLU A 296 13.19 -9.48 -8.50
N PHE A 297 12.03 -8.81 -8.55
CA PHE A 297 11.15 -8.84 -9.73
C PHE A 297 11.84 -8.25 -10.97
N TYR A 298 12.57 -7.16 -10.82
CA TYR A 298 13.33 -6.56 -11.91
C TYR A 298 14.46 -7.44 -12.41
N ARG A 299 15.15 -8.16 -11.52
CA ARG A 299 16.21 -9.10 -11.91
C ARG A 299 15.64 -10.17 -12.83
N ALA A 300 14.50 -10.73 -12.46
CA ALA A 300 13.80 -11.71 -13.27
C ALA A 300 13.38 -11.15 -14.64
N ALA A 301 12.76 -9.96 -14.64
CA ALA A 301 12.40 -9.24 -15.86
C ALA A 301 13.59 -8.97 -16.77
N ALA A 302 14.74 -8.56 -16.23
CA ALA A 302 15.94 -8.25 -17.02
C ALA A 302 16.56 -9.48 -17.69
N VAL A 303 16.53 -10.64 -17.02
CA VAL A 303 16.93 -11.92 -17.64
C VAL A 303 15.99 -12.25 -18.80
N GLU A 304 14.68 -12.13 -18.60
CA GLU A 304 13.70 -12.38 -19.66
C GLU A 304 13.83 -11.40 -20.83
N GLN A 305 14.09 -10.11 -20.57
CA GLN A 305 14.40 -9.14 -21.62
C GLN A 305 15.60 -9.59 -22.45
N HIS A 306 16.67 -10.04 -21.81
CA HIS A 306 17.88 -10.45 -22.51
C HIS A 306 17.63 -11.56 -23.53
N TYR A 307 16.84 -12.57 -23.16
CA TYR A 307 16.58 -13.75 -23.99
C TYR A 307 15.40 -13.58 -24.94
N PHE A 308 14.35 -12.85 -24.55
CA PHE A 308 13.14 -12.75 -25.35
C PHE A 308 12.97 -11.43 -26.12
N GLN A 309 13.61 -10.33 -25.71
CA GLN A 309 13.49 -9.05 -26.41
C GLN A 309 14.32 -9.04 -27.69
N GLY A 310 13.67 -9.40 -28.81
CA GLY A 310 14.26 -9.37 -30.16
C GLY A 310 15.08 -10.61 -30.54
N ARG A 311 15.37 -11.50 -29.59
CA ARG A 311 16.08 -12.78 -29.84
C ARG A 311 15.16 -13.99 -29.86
N HIS A 312 14.14 -14.02 -29.00
CA HIS A 312 13.23 -15.16 -28.84
C HIS A 312 13.95 -16.48 -28.54
N GLU A 313 15.04 -16.42 -27.77
CA GLU A 313 15.87 -17.57 -27.44
C GLU A 313 15.36 -18.25 -26.16
N PRO A 314 15.05 -19.55 -26.19
CA PRO A 314 14.70 -20.27 -24.97
C PRO A 314 15.94 -20.51 -24.11
N PHE A 315 15.76 -20.59 -22.79
CA PHE A 315 16.87 -20.78 -21.84
C PHE A 315 16.48 -21.60 -20.62
N GLY A 316 17.47 -22.14 -19.91
CA GLY A 316 17.29 -22.93 -18.70
C GLY A 316 17.60 -22.18 -17.41
N CYS A 317 17.14 -22.69 -16.27
CA CYS A 317 17.51 -22.18 -14.97
C CYS A 317 19.01 -22.42 -14.69
N SER A 318 19.72 -21.41 -14.19
CA SER A 318 21.16 -21.50 -13.88
C SER A 318 21.49 -22.23 -12.58
N VAL A 319 20.49 -22.52 -11.74
CA VAL A 319 20.70 -23.24 -10.48
C VAL A 319 20.97 -24.73 -10.75
N ALA A 320 22.06 -25.24 -10.17
CA ALA A 320 22.39 -26.66 -10.25
C ALA A 320 21.23 -27.53 -9.75
N ASN A 321 20.92 -28.60 -10.49
CA ASN A 321 19.78 -29.51 -10.24
C ASN A 321 18.40 -28.91 -10.50
N CYS A 322 18.31 -27.81 -11.26
CA CYS A 322 17.05 -27.28 -11.76
C CYS A 322 16.96 -27.41 -13.27
N ASP A 323 16.23 -28.42 -13.75
CA ASP A 323 16.04 -28.69 -15.19
C ASP A 323 14.90 -27.85 -15.81
N ALA A 324 14.48 -26.78 -15.12
CA ALA A 324 13.42 -25.91 -15.63
C ALA A 324 13.90 -25.17 -16.88
N TRP A 325 13.06 -25.18 -17.92
CA TRP A 325 13.33 -24.58 -19.21
C TRP A 325 12.21 -23.61 -19.58
N PHE A 326 12.57 -22.48 -20.19
CA PHE A 326 11.66 -21.37 -20.47
C PHE A 326 11.70 -21.03 -21.95
N ASP A 327 10.57 -21.20 -22.62
CA ASP A 327 10.38 -20.93 -24.04
C ASP A 327 9.50 -19.71 -24.31
N GLN A 328 8.82 -19.18 -23.28
CA GLN A 328 8.00 -17.98 -23.34
C GLN A 328 8.39 -16.98 -22.25
N PRO A 329 8.18 -15.67 -22.50
CA PRO A 329 8.31 -14.66 -21.46
C PRO A 329 7.44 -14.97 -20.24
N GLU A 330 7.88 -14.49 -19.08
CA GLU A 330 7.23 -14.60 -17.76
C GLU A 330 7.25 -15.99 -17.12
N GLN A 331 7.66 -17.04 -17.85
CA GLN A 331 7.85 -18.37 -17.28
C GLN A 331 9.03 -18.42 -16.30
N TYR A 332 10.16 -17.78 -16.63
CA TYR A 332 11.33 -17.72 -15.75
C TYR A 332 11.01 -16.90 -14.51
N THR A 333 10.34 -15.76 -14.66
CA THR A 333 9.92 -14.94 -13.53
C THR A 333 8.97 -15.73 -12.61
N THR A 334 8.00 -16.46 -13.16
CA THR A 334 7.08 -17.31 -12.38
C THR A 334 7.85 -18.39 -11.61
N HIS A 335 8.81 -19.05 -12.27
CA HIS A 335 9.66 -20.07 -11.67
C HIS A 335 10.54 -19.52 -10.54
N LEU A 336 11.18 -18.38 -10.77
CA LEU A 336 12.07 -17.73 -9.82
C LEU A 336 11.34 -17.38 -8.52
N LEU A 337 10.11 -16.88 -8.62
CA LEU A 337 9.30 -16.57 -7.44
C LEU A 337 8.83 -17.84 -6.71
N ALA A 338 8.49 -18.90 -7.44
CA ALA A 338 8.07 -20.16 -6.83
C ALA A 338 9.21 -20.89 -6.09
N THR A 339 10.44 -20.80 -6.60
CA THR A 339 11.58 -21.59 -6.14
C THR A 339 12.62 -20.79 -5.37
N ARG A 340 12.62 -19.45 -5.48
CA ARG A 340 13.66 -18.54 -4.99
C ARG A 340 15.05 -18.79 -5.60
N HIS A 341 15.11 -19.44 -6.77
CA HIS A 341 16.37 -19.80 -7.44
C HIS A 341 17.19 -18.60 -7.96
N GLY A 342 16.60 -17.40 -8.09
CA GLY A 342 17.31 -16.23 -8.65
C GLY A 342 18.03 -15.33 -7.63
N LYS A 343 18.22 -15.78 -6.39
CA LYS A 343 18.87 -14.95 -5.37
C LYS A 343 20.38 -14.88 -5.66
N GLY A 344 20.86 -13.70 -6.08
CA GLY A 344 22.28 -13.44 -6.34
C GLY A 344 22.72 -13.53 -7.81
N GLU A 345 21.82 -13.89 -8.72
CA GLU A 345 22.15 -13.90 -10.15
C GLU A 345 22.30 -12.46 -10.67
N THR A 346 23.30 -12.23 -11.52
CA THR A 346 23.51 -10.94 -12.19
C THR A 346 22.94 -11.04 -13.61
N PRO A 347 21.91 -10.26 -13.97
CA PRO A 347 21.32 -10.32 -15.30
C PRO A 347 22.35 -9.96 -16.39
N PRO A 348 22.40 -10.72 -17.50
CA PRO A 348 23.30 -10.42 -18.61
C PRO A 348 23.07 -9.01 -19.16
N GLY A 349 24.14 -8.23 -19.31
CA GLY A 349 24.09 -6.89 -19.92
C GLY A 349 23.53 -5.76 -19.04
N GLN A 350 23.06 -6.04 -17.82
CA GLN A 350 22.57 -5.01 -16.89
C GLN A 350 23.31 -4.98 -15.54
N ALA A 351 24.47 -5.65 -15.45
CA ALA A 351 25.24 -5.79 -14.21
C ALA A 351 25.44 -4.46 -13.46
N GLY A 352 25.79 -3.37 -14.16
CA GLY A 352 26.03 -2.07 -13.50
C GLY A 352 24.80 -1.46 -12.82
N ALA A 353 23.61 -1.61 -13.41
CA ALA A 353 22.38 -1.06 -12.83
C ALA A 353 21.95 -1.85 -11.58
N PHE A 354 22.05 -3.18 -11.62
CA PHE A 354 21.73 -4.04 -10.48
C PHE A 354 22.76 -3.94 -9.36
N VAL A 355 24.06 -3.81 -9.66
CA VAL A 355 25.09 -3.52 -8.66
C VAL A 355 24.76 -2.20 -7.95
N THR A 356 24.48 -1.14 -8.70
CA THR A 356 24.12 0.17 -8.11
C THR A 356 22.88 0.08 -7.22
N ALA A 357 21.85 -0.65 -7.66
CA ALA A 357 20.63 -0.84 -6.89
C ALA A 357 20.82 -1.70 -5.63
N ASN A 358 21.58 -2.80 -5.73
CA ASN A 358 21.92 -3.64 -4.58
C ASN A 358 22.77 -2.86 -3.57
N THR A 359 23.78 -2.13 -4.01
CA THR A 359 24.58 -1.27 -3.13
C THR A 359 23.71 -0.22 -2.44
N LYS A 360 22.75 0.39 -3.15
CA LYS A 360 21.78 1.30 -2.52
C LYS A 360 20.93 0.60 -1.45
N LEU A 361 20.45 -0.61 -1.71
CA LEU A 361 19.69 -1.42 -0.76
C LEU A 361 20.51 -1.80 0.47
N GLU A 362 21.77 -2.22 0.27
CA GLU A 362 22.72 -2.52 1.34
C GLU A 362 22.98 -1.28 2.19
N LEU A 363 23.24 -0.12 1.58
CA LEU A 363 23.41 1.15 2.29
C LEU A 363 22.15 1.53 3.09
N MET A 364 20.95 1.36 2.51
CA MET A 364 19.69 1.60 3.24
C MET A 364 19.52 0.64 4.43
N LEU A 365 19.89 -0.62 4.28
CA LEU A 365 19.83 -1.60 5.35
C LEU A 365 20.85 -1.29 6.47
N GLU A 366 22.11 -1.08 6.10
CA GLU A 366 23.21 -0.87 7.04
C GLU A 366 23.11 0.49 7.73
N GLN A 367 22.95 1.57 6.96
CA GLN A 367 23.02 2.93 7.50
C GLN A 367 21.67 3.36 8.06
N GLU A 368 20.60 3.31 7.27
CA GLU A 368 19.35 3.94 7.68
C GLU A 368 18.53 3.03 8.58
N THR A 369 18.54 1.74 8.30
CA THR A 369 17.66 0.77 8.97
C THR A 369 18.28 0.29 10.27
N GLN A 370 19.49 -0.27 10.23
CA GLN A 370 20.14 -0.78 11.44
C GLN A 370 20.50 0.33 12.41
N GLU A 371 21.05 1.47 11.98
CA GLU A 371 21.42 2.54 12.91
C GLU A 371 20.18 3.18 13.56
N SER A 372 19.13 3.51 12.79
CA SER A 372 17.92 4.14 13.36
C SER A 372 17.17 3.17 14.27
N HIS A 373 17.01 1.92 13.85
CA HIS A 373 16.34 0.89 14.64
C HIS A 373 17.13 0.59 15.92
N LYS A 374 18.44 0.36 15.81
CA LYS A 374 19.33 0.13 16.95
C LYS A 374 19.38 1.32 17.89
N ALA A 375 19.41 2.55 17.37
CA ALA A 375 19.39 3.76 18.21
C ALA A 375 18.12 3.84 19.05
N PHE A 376 16.95 3.61 18.44
CA PHE A 376 15.68 3.59 19.17
C PHE A 376 15.67 2.50 20.24
N TRP A 377 16.01 1.25 19.89
CA TRP A 377 15.95 0.13 20.84
C TRP A 377 17.00 0.18 21.95
N ASN A 378 18.20 0.69 21.64
CA ASN A 378 19.21 0.96 22.65
C ASN A 378 18.71 2.01 23.64
N TRP A 379 18.04 3.07 23.17
CA TRP A 379 17.44 4.09 24.02
C TRP A 379 16.25 3.55 24.82
N TRP A 380 15.40 2.73 24.19
CA TRP A 380 14.26 2.04 24.83
C TRP A 380 14.68 1.11 25.98
N GLY A 381 15.98 0.78 26.08
CA GLY A 381 16.49 -0.11 27.11
C GLY A 381 16.17 -1.57 26.82
N TRP A 382 16.15 -1.95 25.54
CA TRP A 382 15.97 -3.34 25.11
C TRP A 382 17.16 -4.19 25.55
N THR A 383 17.03 -4.76 26.76
CA THR A 383 17.95 -5.70 27.41
C THR A 383 17.12 -6.74 28.15
N ASP A 384 17.70 -7.90 28.49
CA ASP A 384 16.98 -9.04 29.08
C ASP A 384 16.30 -8.79 30.45
N ALA A 385 16.53 -7.64 31.09
CA ALA A 385 15.90 -7.26 32.35
C ALA A 385 15.22 -5.88 32.26
N PRO A 386 14.10 -5.66 32.97
CA PRO A 386 13.52 -4.33 33.14
C PRO A 386 14.56 -3.38 33.73
N SER A 387 15.00 -2.42 32.93
CA SER A 387 15.97 -1.41 33.34
C SER A 387 15.26 -0.12 33.75
N GLU A 388 15.87 0.67 34.63
CA GLU A 388 15.41 2.04 34.93
C GLU A 388 15.28 2.87 33.64
N GLN A 389 16.19 2.63 32.68
CA GLN A 389 16.17 3.21 31.36
C GLN A 389 14.87 2.90 30.59
N ARG A 390 14.40 1.64 30.61
CA ARG A 390 13.13 1.26 29.97
C ARG A 390 11.95 2.00 30.57
N THR A 391 11.86 2.05 31.90
CA THR A 391 10.79 2.78 32.59
C THR A 391 10.79 4.26 32.21
N MET A 392 11.97 4.88 32.14
CA MET A 392 12.11 6.27 31.68
C MET A 392 11.70 6.46 30.22
N ALA A 393 12.11 5.56 29.32
CA ALA A 393 11.78 5.62 27.90
C ALA A 393 10.27 5.47 27.66
N GLU A 394 9.64 4.56 28.39
CA GLU A 394 8.21 4.34 28.37
C GLU A 394 7.44 5.58 28.85
N MET A 395 7.87 6.19 29.96
CA MET A 395 7.32 7.47 30.43
C MET A 395 7.49 8.60 29.41
N GLU A 396 8.64 8.69 28.72
CA GLU A 396 8.87 9.70 27.68
C GLU A 396 7.97 9.48 26.46
N VAL A 397 7.79 8.24 26.00
CA VAL A 397 6.84 7.91 24.93
C VAL A 397 5.42 8.25 25.36
N MET A 398 4.98 7.80 26.53
CA MET A 398 3.62 8.09 27.01
C MET A 398 3.38 9.59 27.11
N HIS A 399 4.32 10.33 27.70
CA HIS A 399 4.23 11.78 27.79
C HIS A 399 4.12 12.43 26.41
N GLN A 400 4.91 11.98 25.43
CA GLN A 400 4.82 12.50 24.07
C GLN A 400 3.47 12.19 23.41
N LEU A 401 2.98 10.96 23.55
CA LEU A 401 1.68 10.54 23.01
C LEU A 401 0.51 11.31 23.64
N GLU A 402 0.64 11.79 24.87
CA GLU A 402 -0.39 12.58 25.55
C GLU A 402 -0.35 14.07 25.17
N HIS A 403 0.84 14.65 24.96
CA HIS A 403 1.01 16.11 24.93
C HIS A 403 1.43 16.68 23.57
N ASP A 404 2.04 15.89 22.69
CA ASP A 404 2.46 16.36 21.37
C ASP A 404 1.25 16.39 20.43
N VAL A 405 0.89 17.57 19.92
CA VAL A 405 -0.28 17.78 19.04
C VAL A 405 -0.28 16.86 17.81
N LEU A 406 0.89 16.37 17.36
CA LEU A 406 0.97 15.42 16.25
C LEU A 406 0.48 14.01 16.60
N TYR A 407 0.48 13.63 17.87
CA TYR A 407 0.14 12.28 18.34
C TYR A 407 -1.00 12.26 19.36
N ALA A 408 -1.24 13.37 20.05
CA ALA A 408 -2.26 13.52 21.07
C ALA A 408 -3.64 13.10 20.57
N GLN A 409 -4.35 12.39 21.44
CA GLN A 409 -5.67 11.84 21.19
C GLN A 409 -6.60 12.07 22.37
N ASP A 410 -7.90 11.88 22.14
CA ASP A 410 -8.93 12.04 23.18
C ASP A 410 -9.06 10.82 24.12
N LYS A 411 -8.28 9.75 23.88
CA LYS A 411 -8.31 8.49 24.63
C LYS A 411 -7.12 8.36 25.58
N PRO A 412 -7.20 7.50 26.62
CA PRO A 412 -6.05 7.17 27.46
C PRO A 412 -4.85 6.68 26.64
N VAL A 413 -3.63 7.06 27.05
CA VAL A 413 -2.40 6.69 26.34
C VAL A 413 -2.15 5.18 26.26
N SER A 414 -2.64 4.41 27.23
CA SER A 414 -2.57 2.95 27.24
C SER A 414 -3.32 2.29 26.08
N GLU A 415 -4.27 2.99 25.48
CA GLU A 415 -5.01 2.53 24.29
C GLU A 415 -4.39 3.02 22.98
N HIS A 416 -3.26 3.74 23.02
CA HIS A 416 -2.64 4.31 21.85
C HIS A 416 -2.01 3.21 20.97
N VAL A 417 -2.40 3.16 19.69
CA VAL A 417 -1.93 2.14 18.73
C VAL A 417 -0.40 2.10 18.63
N LEU A 418 0.26 3.26 18.53
CA LEU A 418 1.73 3.31 18.45
C LEU A 418 2.42 2.71 19.68
N LEU A 419 1.86 2.86 20.87
CA LEU A 419 2.42 2.26 22.08
C LEU A 419 2.29 0.73 22.02
N GLN A 420 1.13 0.22 21.60
CA GLN A 420 0.92 -1.21 21.38
C GLN A 420 1.88 -1.77 20.33
N SER A 421 2.08 -1.05 19.23
CA SER A 421 3.03 -1.43 18.17
C SER A 421 4.48 -1.50 18.67
N ILE A 422 4.89 -0.59 19.57
CA ILE A 422 6.23 -0.66 20.20
C ILE A 422 6.36 -1.97 21.00
N TYR A 423 5.38 -2.31 21.84
CA TYR A 423 5.43 -3.57 22.59
C TYR A 423 5.37 -4.82 21.71
N GLU A 424 4.57 -4.81 20.63
CA GLU A 424 4.49 -5.93 19.69
C GLU A 424 5.83 -6.22 18.99
N VAL A 425 6.52 -5.16 18.57
CA VAL A 425 7.85 -5.30 17.94
C VAL A 425 8.88 -5.78 18.98
N GLU A 426 8.80 -5.28 20.21
CA GLU A 426 9.65 -5.76 21.30
C GLU A 426 9.47 -7.27 21.57
N MET A 427 8.22 -7.72 21.68
CA MET A 427 7.91 -9.14 21.85
C MET A 427 8.41 -9.99 20.67
N SER A 428 8.27 -9.48 19.44
CA SER A 428 8.72 -10.18 18.23
C SER A 428 10.24 -10.30 18.14
N ASN A 429 10.99 -9.35 18.69
CA ASN A 429 12.46 -9.39 18.72
C ASN A 429 13.02 -10.27 19.85
N SER A 430 12.20 -10.65 20.82
CA SER A 430 12.60 -11.47 21.97
C SER A 430 12.47 -12.98 21.73
N LEU A 431 11.89 -13.36 20.59
CA LEU A 431 11.70 -14.73 20.10
C LEU A 431 12.77 -15.07 19.05
#